data_AF-A0A2D9XWT6-F1
#
_entry.id   AF-A0A2D9XWT6-F1
#
_cell.length_a   1.000
_cell.length_b   1.000
_cell.length_c   1.000
_cell.angle_alpha   90.00
_cell.angle_beta   90.00
_cell.angle_gamma   90.00
#
_symmetry.space_group_name_H-M   'P 1'
#
loop_
_entity.id
_entity.type
_entity.pdbx_description
1 polymer ?
#
loop_
_entity_poly.entity_id
_entity_poly.type
_entity_poly.pdbx_seq_one_letter_code
_entity_poly.pdbx_strand_id
1 'polypeptide(L)'
;MNKLSNIRPIITFILLCFLSNFYYGQSLTAEDYNATLRMKLAIDKNPALYLDEPISADLEKIHKSCKVYIYLYEKKSDIDLIQLGGYEVKMNVEKMKKKIYNPNLPIKTKKNIRYHYFSVGKD
;
A
#
# COMPACT_ATOMS: atom_id res chain seq x y z
N MET A 1 -40.29 39.35 -33.02
CA MET A 1 -40.60 38.27 -32.05
C MET A 1 -40.17 36.97 -32.73
N ASN A 2 -39.09 36.24 -32.42
CA ASN A 2 -38.63 35.68 -31.15
C ASN A 2 -37.14 35.24 -31.26
N LYS A 3 -36.16 36.16 -31.19
CA LYS A 3 -34.73 35.72 -31.11
C LYS A 3 -34.38 35.13 -29.73
N LEU A 4 -35.15 35.48 -28.69
CA LEU A 4 -34.95 34.99 -27.32
C LEU A 4 -35.34 33.52 -27.11
N SER A 5 -36.23 32.93 -27.92
CA SER A 5 -36.64 31.52 -27.75
C SER A 5 -35.55 30.53 -28.17
N ASN A 6 -34.69 30.91 -29.12
CA ASN A 6 -33.68 30.03 -29.70
C ASN A 6 -32.39 29.97 -28.86
N ILE A 7 -32.19 30.92 -27.94
CA ILE A 7 -31.02 30.95 -27.04
C ILE A 7 -31.28 30.08 -25.79
N ARG A 8 -32.54 29.93 -25.37
CA ARG A 8 -32.95 29.06 -24.25
C ARG A 8 -32.43 27.62 -24.35
N PRO A 9 -32.57 26.90 -25.49
CA PRO A 9 -32.07 25.53 -25.59
C PRO A 9 -30.55 25.45 -25.48
N ILE A 10 -29.82 26.46 -25.97
CA ILE A 10 -28.35 26.53 -25.90
C ILE A 10 -27.90 26.73 -24.46
N ILE A 11 -28.55 27.63 -23.71
CA ILE A 11 -28.25 27.87 -22.29
C ILE A 11 -28.56 26.61 -21.46
N THR A 12 -29.67 25.92 -21.72
CA THR A 12 -29.99 24.66 -21.02
C THR A 12 -29.00 23.55 -21.35
N PHE A 13 -28.50 23.50 -22.59
CA PHE A 13 -27.50 22.52 -23.00
C PHE A 13 -26.15 22.77 -22.29
N ILE A 14 -25.71 24.03 -22.23
CA ILE A 14 -24.49 24.41 -21.51
C ILE A 14 -24.63 24.07 -20.01
N LEU A 15 -25.77 24.39 -19.39
CA LEU A 15 -26.03 24.06 -17.98
C LEU A 15 -25.99 22.54 -17.73
N LEU A 16 -26.55 21.73 -18.64
CA LEU A 16 -26.52 20.28 -18.56
C LEU A 16 -25.09 19.73 -18.66
N CYS A 17 -24.26 20.29 -19.55
CA CYS A 17 -22.85 19.94 -19.66
C CYS A 17 -22.04 20.34 -18.41
N PHE A 18 -22.33 21.48 -17.78
CA PHE A 18 -21.67 21.85 -16.53
C PHE A 18 -22.05 20.91 -15.38
N LEU A 19 -23.34 20.54 -15.27
CA LEU A 19 -23.82 19.62 -14.23
C LEU A 19 -23.26 18.20 -14.39
N SER A 20 -23.09 17.69 -15.62
CA SER A 20 -22.54 16.35 -15.85
C SER A 20 -21.07 16.22 -15.46
N ASN A 21 -20.28 17.31 -15.50
CA ASN A 21 -18.89 17.32 -15.07
C ASN A 21 -18.73 17.20 -13.53
N PHE A 22 -19.74 17.54 -12.73
CA PHE A 22 -19.68 17.39 -11.28
C PHE A 22 -19.88 15.93 -10.81
N TYR A 23 -20.44 15.05 -11.63
CA TYR A 23 -20.73 13.66 -11.25
C TYR A 23 -19.52 12.70 -11.37
N TYR A 24 -18.42 13.12 -11.99
CA TYR A 24 -17.22 12.28 -12.18
C TYR A 24 -16.14 12.44 -11.10
N GLY A 25 -16.47 13.05 -9.96
CA GLY A 25 -15.60 13.08 -8.79
C GLY A 25 -15.65 11.78 -8.01
N GLN A 26 -15.18 10.66 -8.58
CA GLN A 26 -14.86 9.50 -7.74
C GLN A 26 -13.76 9.93 -6.76
N SER A 27 -14.01 9.74 -5.47
CA SER A 27 -13.03 10.03 -4.43
C SER A 27 -11.82 9.11 -4.62
N LEU A 28 -10.67 9.68 -4.95
CA LEU A 28 -9.37 8.97 -5.08
C LEU A 28 -9.12 7.99 -3.92
N THR A 29 -9.61 8.34 -2.73
CA THR A 29 -9.46 7.53 -1.52
C THR A 29 -10.18 6.17 -1.57
N ALA A 30 -11.30 6.06 -2.31
CA ALA A 30 -12.03 4.80 -2.44
C ALA A 30 -11.31 3.81 -3.37
N GLU A 31 -10.60 4.32 -4.37
CA GLU A 31 -9.80 3.51 -5.28
C GLU A 31 -8.58 2.92 -4.55
N ASP A 32 -7.90 3.74 -3.74
CA ASP A 32 -6.77 3.34 -2.89
C ASP A 32 -7.17 2.28 -1.85
N TYR A 33 -8.36 2.43 -1.25
CA TYR A 33 -8.95 1.43 -0.36
C TYR A 33 -9.12 0.06 -1.04
N ASN A 34 -9.79 0.05 -2.19
CA ASN A 34 -10.06 -1.19 -2.93
C ASN A 34 -8.78 -1.87 -3.40
N ALA A 35 -7.79 -1.09 -3.84
CA ALA A 35 -6.47 -1.62 -4.22
C ALA A 35 -5.77 -2.26 -3.01
N THR A 36 -5.76 -1.60 -1.87
CA THR A 36 -5.13 -2.10 -0.64
C THR A 36 -5.82 -3.36 -0.11
N LEU A 37 -7.15 -3.42 -0.19
CA LEU A 37 -7.92 -4.60 0.16
C LEU A 37 -7.58 -5.80 -0.72
N ARG A 38 -7.48 -5.60 -2.04
CA ARG A 38 -7.08 -6.67 -2.98
C ARG A 38 -5.66 -7.16 -2.71
N MET A 39 -4.73 -6.25 -2.40
CA MET A 39 -3.35 -6.61 -2.02
C MET A 39 -3.33 -7.49 -0.77
N LYS A 40 -4.04 -7.10 0.29
CA LYS A 40 -4.17 -7.90 1.51
C LYS A 40 -4.69 -9.31 1.21
N LEU A 41 -5.80 -9.41 0.47
CA LEU A 41 -6.41 -10.69 0.12
C LEU A 41 -5.49 -11.58 -0.74
N ALA A 42 -4.71 -10.98 -1.64
CA ALA A 42 -3.75 -11.72 -2.45
C ALA A 42 -2.61 -12.31 -1.59
N ILE A 43 -2.14 -11.57 -0.58
CA ILE A 43 -1.11 -12.06 0.35
C ILE A 43 -1.69 -13.14 1.27
N ASP A 44 -2.88 -12.94 1.83
CA ASP A 44 -3.56 -13.92 2.70
C ASP A 44 -3.82 -15.25 1.98
N LYS A 45 -4.14 -15.21 0.69
CA LYS A 45 -4.44 -16.41 -0.11
C LYS A 45 -3.21 -17.29 -0.37
N ASN A 46 -2.00 -16.75 -0.29
CA ASN A 46 -0.79 -17.48 -0.66
C ASN A 46 0.21 -17.60 0.51
N PRO A 47 0.02 -18.60 1.39
CA PRO A 47 0.90 -18.82 2.54
C PRO A 47 2.33 -19.20 2.12
N ALA A 48 2.55 -19.70 0.91
CA ALA A 48 3.88 -20.04 0.41
C ALA A 48 4.78 -18.80 0.23
N LEU A 49 4.19 -17.60 0.08
CA LEU A 49 4.94 -16.34 0.01
C LEU A 49 5.75 -16.05 1.30
N TYR A 50 5.39 -16.67 2.42
CA TYR A 50 6.12 -16.53 3.68
C TYR A 50 7.29 -17.52 3.82
N LEU A 51 7.43 -18.48 2.91
CA LEU A 51 8.49 -19.50 2.94
C LEU A 51 9.74 -19.06 2.16
N ASP A 52 9.61 -18.12 1.23
CA ASP A 52 10.74 -17.55 0.48
C ASP A 52 11.37 -16.38 1.26
N GLU A 53 12.51 -16.63 1.90
CA GLU A 53 13.22 -15.69 2.79
C GLU A 53 13.61 -14.31 2.21
N PRO A 54 13.80 -14.08 0.90
CA PRO A 54 14.07 -12.72 0.43
C PRO A 54 12.81 -11.85 0.25
N ILE A 55 11.65 -12.45 -0.02
CA ILE A 55 10.42 -11.74 -0.39
C ILE A 55 9.43 -11.70 0.79
N SER A 56 9.41 -12.76 1.61
CA SER A 56 8.53 -12.91 2.77
C SER A 56 8.58 -11.72 3.74
N ALA A 57 9.77 -11.25 4.09
CA ALA A 57 9.94 -10.14 5.03
C ALA A 57 9.39 -8.80 4.51
N ASP A 58 9.45 -8.56 3.20
CA ASP A 58 8.89 -7.35 2.60
C ASP A 58 7.38 -7.48 2.41
N LEU A 59 6.90 -8.65 2.02
CA LEU A 59 5.47 -8.94 1.95
C LEU A 59 4.79 -8.85 3.31
N GLU A 60 5.44 -9.28 4.39
CA GLU A 60 4.90 -9.13 5.75
C GLU A 60 4.74 -7.65 6.12
N LYS A 61 5.73 -6.81 5.79
CA LYS A 61 5.65 -5.35 6.02
C LYS A 61 4.52 -4.72 5.22
N ILE A 62 4.41 -5.06 3.94
CA ILE A 62 3.31 -4.60 3.08
C ILE A 62 1.99 -5.04 3.69
N HIS A 63 1.85 -6.32 4.05
CA HIS A 63 0.64 -6.88 4.63
C HIS A 63 0.23 -6.16 5.92
N LYS A 64 1.19 -5.91 6.81
CA LYS A 64 0.95 -5.14 8.04
C LYS A 64 0.47 -3.73 7.74
N SER A 65 1.12 -3.02 6.83
CA SER A 65 0.68 -1.67 6.42
C SER A 65 -0.71 -1.66 5.78
N CYS A 66 -1.05 -2.68 4.98
CA CYS A 66 -2.39 -2.82 4.40
C CYS A 66 -3.46 -2.97 5.50
N LYS A 67 -3.21 -3.79 6.52
CA LYS A 67 -4.13 -3.95 7.66
C LYS A 67 -4.34 -2.64 8.41
N VAL A 68 -3.26 -1.91 8.67
CA VAL A 68 -3.32 -0.62 9.38
C VAL A 68 -4.14 0.40 8.59
N TYR A 69 -3.85 0.56 7.30
CA TYR A 69 -4.59 1.50 6.45
C TYR A 69 -6.08 1.16 6.35
N ILE A 70 -6.42 -0.10 6.08
CA ILE A 70 -7.82 -0.57 6.02
C ILE A 70 -8.53 -0.27 7.35
N TYR A 71 -7.88 -0.59 8.48
CA TYR A 71 -8.44 -0.31 9.80
C TYR A 71 -8.70 1.18 10.02
N LEU A 72 -7.73 2.04 9.69
CA LEU A 72 -7.86 3.50 9.84
C LEU A 72 -9.00 4.05 8.98
N TYR A 73 -9.12 3.55 7.75
CA TYR A 73 -10.17 3.93 6.80
C TYR A 73 -11.56 3.49 7.29
N GLU A 74 -11.71 2.22 7.68
CA GLU A 74 -12.97 1.67 8.20
C GLU A 74 -13.43 2.35 9.49
N LYS A 75 -12.49 2.73 10.36
CA LYS A 75 -12.78 3.49 11.59
C LYS A 75 -13.08 4.96 11.37
N LYS A 76 -12.97 5.46 10.13
CA LYS A 76 -13.12 6.89 9.80
C LYS A 76 -12.24 7.76 10.70
N SER A 77 -10.98 7.33 10.83
CA SER A 77 -9.98 8.03 11.62
C SER A 77 -9.65 9.38 10.98
N ASP A 78 -8.78 10.16 11.63
CA ASP A 78 -8.27 11.41 11.08
C ASP A 78 -7.76 11.22 9.63
N ILE A 79 -8.12 12.16 8.76
CA ILE A 79 -7.75 12.15 7.34
C ILE A 79 -6.23 12.10 7.18
N ASP A 80 -5.49 12.82 8.02
CA ASP A 80 -4.03 12.84 7.97
C ASP A 80 -3.43 11.47 8.31
N LEU A 81 -4.04 10.75 9.25
CA LEU A 81 -3.63 9.38 9.60
C LEU A 81 -3.95 8.40 8.49
N ILE A 82 -5.11 8.53 7.85
CA ILE A 82 -5.50 7.71 6.70
C ILE A 82 -4.53 7.93 5.54
N GLN A 83 -4.17 9.17 5.24
CA GLN A 83 -3.19 9.51 4.21
C GLN A 83 -1.80 8.95 4.55
N LEU A 84 -1.35 9.08 5.79
CA LEU A 84 -0.08 8.53 6.25
C LEU A 84 -0.04 7.00 6.09
N GLY A 85 -1.12 6.31 6.46
CA GLY A 85 -1.24 4.86 6.28
C GLY A 85 -1.19 4.45 4.81
N GLY A 86 -1.88 5.18 3.93
CA GLY A 86 -1.83 4.93 2.48
C GLY A 86 -0.44 5.16 1.89
N TYR A 87 0.25 6.21 2.35
CA TYR A 87 1.63 6.50 1.96
C TYR A 87 2.60 5.39 2.41
N GLU A 88 2.42 4.85 3.62
CA GLU A 88 3.23 3.75 4.12
C GLU A 88 3.09 2.49 3.27
N VAL A 89 1.86 2.12 2.87
CA VAL A 89 1.61 1.01 1.94
C VAL A 89 2.38 1.23 0.64
N LYS A 90 2.23 2.41 0.02
CA LYS A 90 2.92 2.74 -1.24
C LYS A 90 4.44 2.66 -1.12
N MET A 91 5.00 3.22 -0.04
CA MET A 91 6.44 3.20 0.21
C MET A 91 6.98 1.79 0.40
N ASN A 92 6.26 0.92 1.10
CA ASN A 92 6.67 -0.47 1.29
C ASN A 92 6.66 -1.26 -0.03
N VAL A 93 5.63 -1.05 -0.87
CA VAL A 93 5.56 -1.64 -2.21
C VAL A 93 6.71 -1.15 -3.09
N GLU A 94 7.01 0.14 -3.10
CA GLU A 94 8.13 0.69 -3.87
C GLU A 94 9.48 0.17 -3.40
N LYS A 95 9.70 0.05 -2.08
CA LYS A 95 10.92 -0.52 -1.51
C LYS A 95 11.11 -1.96 -1.95
N MET A 96 10.06 -2.77 -1.91
CA MET A 96 10.09 -4.15 -2.40
C MET A 96 10.43 -4.19 -3.89
N LYS A 97 9.80 -3.34 -4.72
CA LYS A 97 10.05 -3.27 -6.16
C LYS A 97 11.49 -2.86 -6.52
N LYS A 98 12.10 -1.97 -5.73
CA LYS A 98 13.47 -1.46 -5.94
C LYS A 98 14.56 -2.44 -5.46
N LYS A 99 14.23 -3.44 -4.65
CA LYS A 99 15.19 -4.44 -4.20
C LYS A 99 15.56 -5.38 -5.35
N ILE A 100 16.80 -5.28 -5.81
CA ILE A 100 17.40 -6.26 -6.70
C ILE A 100 17.88 -7.42 -5.82
N TYR A 101 17.20 -8.55 -5.88
CA TYR A 101 17.66 -9.76 -5.21
C TYR A 101 18.90 -10.31 -5.94
N ASN A 102 20.03 -10.35 -5.24
CA ASN A 102 21.23 -11.01 -5.74
C ASN A 102 21.35 -12.39 -5.06
N PRO A 103 20.96 -13.49 -5.75
CA PRO A 103 21.03 -14.84 -5.19
C PRO A 103 22.47 -15.30 -4.89
N ASN A 104 23.48 -14.63 -5.47
CA ASN A 104 24.89 -14.99 -5.34
C ASN A 104 25.63 -14.17 -4.26
N LEU A 105 24.91 -13.57 -3.30
CA LEU A 105 25.54 -12.92 -2.16
C LEU A 105 26.33 -13.97 -1.37
N PRO A 106 27.65 -13.79 -1.16
CA PRO A 106 28.43 -14.73 -0.38
C PRO A 106 27.89 -14.72 1.05
N ILE A 107 27.26 -15.82 1.46
CA ILE A 107 26.78 -16.04 2.81
C ILE A 107 28.02 -15.96 3.71
N LYS A 108 28.19 -14.86 4.43
CA LYS A 108 29.21 -14.77 5.48
C LYS A 108 28.81 -15.78 6.56
N THR A 109 29.34 -16.98 6.46
CA THR A 109 29.16 -18.04 7.45
C THR A 109 29.72 -17.51 8.76
N LYS A 110 28.84 -17.20 9.72
CA LYS A 110 29.26 -16.78 11.05
C LYS A 110 30.00 -17.97 11.67
N LYS A 111 31.33 -17.88 11.84
CA LYS A 111 32.08 -18.92 12.55
C LYS A 111 31.44 -19.11 13.92
N ASN A 112 31.05 -20.34 14.22
CA ASN A 112 30.54 -20.71 15.54
C ASN A 112 31.73 -20.70 16.52
N ILE A 113 32.08 -19.52 17.03
CA ILE A 113 33.04 -19.38 18.13
C ILE A 113 32.35 -19.85 19.40
N ARG A 114 32.54 -21.13 19.70
CA ARG A 114 32.17 -21.73 20.99
C ARG A 114 33.16 -21.18 22.02
N TYR A 115 32.71 -20.32 22.93
CA TYR A 115 33.54 -19.83 24.02
C TYR A 115 33.87 -21.01 24.94
N HIS A 116 35.12 -21.48 24.89
CA HIS A 116 35.65 -22.37 25.92
C HIS A 116 36.12 -21.50 27.09
N TYR A 117 35.27 -21.36 28.11
CA TYR A 117 35.69 -20.82 29.40
C TYR A 117 36.50 -21.90 30.12
N PHE A 118 37.82 -21.83 30.04
CA PHE A 118 38.67 -22.58 30.95
C PHE A 118 38.66 -21.85 32.29
N SER A 119 38.01 -22.43 33.30
CA SER A 119 38.24 -22.02 34.69
C SER A 119 39.64 -22.48 35.07
N VAL A 120 40.57 -21.54 35.17
CA VAL A 120 41.88 -21.80 35.78
C VAL A 120 41.64 -21.94 37.28
N GLY A 121 41.22 -23.13 37.71
CA GLY A 121 41.30 -23.54 39.10
C GLY A 121 42.77 -23.64 39.47
N LYS A 122 43.22 -22.74 40.35
CA LYS A 122 44.49 -22.88 41.05
C LYS A 122 44.31 -23.95 42.12
N ASP A 123 45.05 -25.05 41.98
CA ASP A 123 45.44 -25.92 43.10
C ASP A 123 46.83 -25.49 43.59
#